data_AF-A0A4V6D321-F1
#
_entry.id   AF-A0A4V6D321-F1
#
_cell.length_a   1.000
_cell.length_b   1.000
_cell.length_c   1.000
_cell.angle_alpha   90.00
_cell.angle_beta   90.00
_cell.angle_gamma   90.00
#
_symmetry.space_group_name_H-M   'P 1'
#
loop_
_entity.id
_entity.type
_entity.pdbx_description
1 polymer ?
#
loop_
_entity_poly.entity_id
_entity_poly.type
_entity_poly.pdbx_seq_one_letter_code
_entity_poly.pdbx_strand_id
1 'polypeptide(L)'
;MECTELGVEEDPTIYTESECQELLWRIHHGNRLTGGLKFVTKCYGIVGFLKFLGPYYMVVITRRKVGTICGHEIYSIGKSEMITIPSVIVWPNVAYSRDENRYKRLLCSVDLSKDFFFSYSYNIMRSLQKNVTEKNTGQVVYETMFVWNEFLTRAIRNHLKNTSWTVALVHGFFKQYCLFIIEDHK
;
A
#
# COMPACT_ATOMS: atom_id res chain seq x y z
N MET A 1 -11.25 -16.22 24.24
CA MET A 1 -9.98 -15.56 23.87
C MET A 1 -10.31 -14.69 22.67
N GLU A 2 -10.52 -13.40 22.89
CA GLU A 2 -11.00 -12.51 21.81
C GLU A 2 -9.85 -12.14 20.87
N CYS A 3 -10.15 -12.20 19.57
CA CYS A 3 -9.15 -12.12 18.51
C CYS A 3 -8.60 -10.68 18.40
N THR A 4 -7.31 -10.51 18.73
CA THR A 4 -6.60 -9.24 18.50
C THR A 4 -5.86 -9.23 17.17
N GLU A 5 -6.24 -10.12 16.24
CA GLU A 5 -5.68 -10.22 14.90
C GLU A 5 -6.43 -9.29 13.93
N LEU A 6 -5.77 -8.95 12.83
CA LEU A 6 -6.31 -8.08 11.81
C LEU A 6 -7.39 -8.83 10.99
N GLY A 7 -8.66 -8.47 11.16
CA GLY A 7 -9.73 -8.89 10.26
C GLY A 7 -9.72 -8.06 8.98
N VAL A 8 -9.58 -8.71 7.83
CA VAL A 8 -9.70 -8.07 6.50
C VAL A 8 -10.62 -8.91 5.65
N GLU A 9 -11.62 -8.27 5.06
CA GLU A 9 -12.55 -8.87 4.10
C GLU A 9 -12.52 -8.05 2.81
N GLU A 10 -12.61 -8.73 1.67
CA GLU A 10 -12.75 -8.08 0.37
C GLU A 10 -14.01 -8.57 -0.33
N ASP A 11 -14.64 -7.65 -1.05
CA ASP A 11 -15.67 -7.99 -2.03
C ASP A 11 -15.00 -8.06 -3.41
N PRO A 12 -14.95 -9.23 -4.08
CA PRO A 12 -14.29 -9.40 -5.37
C PRO A 12 -15.07 -8.79 -6.54
N THR A 13 -16.28 -8.26 -6.30
CA THR A 13 -17.14 -7.72 -7.34
C THR A 13 -16.53 -6.47 -8.00
N ILE A 14 -16.50 -6.44 -9.33
CA ILE A 14 -16.07 -5.27 -10.09
C ILE A 14 -17.29 -4.36 -10.27
N TYR A 15 -17.21 -3.18 -9.66
CA TYR A 15 -18.26 -2.17 -9.69
C TYR A 15 -17.94 -1.07 -10.71
N THR A 16 -18.95 -0.65 -11.45
CA THR A 16 -18.96 0.64 -12.16
C THR A 16 -18.93 1.80 -11.16
N GLU A 17 -18.65 3.01 -11.65
CA GLU A 17 -18.65 4.20 -10.80
C GLU A 17 -20.02 4.46 -10.16
N SER A 18 -21.12 4.28 -10.91
CA SER A 18 -22.47 4.42 -10.39
C SER A 18 -22.80 3.38 -9.31
N GLU A 19 -22.41 2.12 -9.51
CA GLU A 19 -22.63 1.07 -8.51
C GLU A 19 -21.80 1.31 -7.26
N CYS A 20 -20.56 1.79 -7.39
CA CYS A 20 -19.74 2.21 -6.25
C CYS A 20 -20.44 3.31 -5.43
N GLN A 21 -20.94 4.35 -6.11
CA GLN A 21 -21.65 5.46 -5.44
C GLN A 21 -22.90 4.96 -4.72
N GLU A 22 -23.67 4.09 -5.36
CA GLU A 22 -24.87 3.51 -4.75
C GLU A 22 -24.53 2.62 -3.55
N LEU A 23 -23.51 1.78 -3.65
CA LEU A 23 -23.06 0.92 -2.56
C LEU A 23 -22.62 1.75 -1.35
N LEU A 24 -21.80 2.78 -1.57
CA LEU A 24 -21.35 3.70 -0.51
C LEU A 24 -22.54 4.44 0.13
N TRP A 25 -23.52 4.85 -0.67
CA TRP A 25 -24.75 5.47 -0.19
C TRP A 25 -25.57 4.52 0.69
N ARG A 26 -25.76 3.27 0.25
CA ARG A 26 -26.48 2.23 1.02
C ARG A 26 -25.78 1.93 2.35
N ILE A 27 -24.45 1.79 2.36
CA ILE A 27 -23.67 1.60 3.58
C ILE A 27 -23.81 2.79 4.53
N HIS A 28 -23.72 4.01 4.00
CA HIS A 28 -23.88 5.23 4.79
C HIS A 28 -25.26 5.29 5.45
N HIS A 29 -26.33 5.05 4.68
CA HIS A 29 -27.70 5.07 5.17
C HIS A 29 -27.98 3.95 6.18
N GLY A 30 -27.49 2.73 5.92
CA GLY A 30 -27.65 1.60 6.84
C GLY A 30 -26.97 1.81 8.20
N ASN A 31 -25.89 2.60 8.24
CA ASN A 31 -25.15 2.91 9.46
C ASN A 31 -25.47 4.30 10.03
N ARG A 32 -26.55 4.94 9.61
CA ARG A 32 -26.86 6.33 10.01
C ARG A 32 -26.97 6.52 11.53
N LEU A 33 -27.45 5.51 12.26
CA LEU A 33 -27.57 5.54 13.73
C LEU A 33 -26.21 5.57 14.45
N THR A 34 -25.15 5.05 13.83
CA THR A 34 -23.77 5.05 14.36
C THR A 34 -22.90 6.15 13.74
N GLY A 35 -23.51 7.10 13.04
CA GLY A 35 -22.82 8.23 12.40
C GLY A 35 -22.48 8.03 10.92
N GLY A 36 -22.93 6.92 10.32
CA GLY A 36 -22.80 6.62 8.90
C GLY A 36 -21.36 6.40 8.42
N LEU A 37 -21.22 6.29 7.10
CA LEU A 37 -19.90 6.24 6.46
C LEU A 37 -19.23 7.61 6.51
N LYS A 38 -17.97 7.65 6.94
CA LYS A 38 -17.14 8.88 6.99
C LYS A 38 -15.95 8.74 6.08
N PHE A 39 -15.74 9.74 5.23
CA PHE A 39 -14.53 9.84 4.43
C PHE A 39 -13.32 10.14 5.33
N VAL A 40 -12.26 9.34 5.20
CA VAL A 40 -11.02 9.52 5.97
C VAL A 40 -9.95 10.20 5.11
N THR A 41 -9.57 9.57 3.99
CA THR A 41 -8.54 10.09 3.10
C THR A 41 -8.63 9.45 1.72
N LYS A 42 -8.04 10.10 0.71
CA LYS A 42 -7.86 9.53 -0.63
C LYS A 42 -6.48 8.89 -0.70
N CYS A 43 -6.43 7.59 -0.95
CA CYS A 43 -5.19 6.87 -1.15
C CYS A 43 -5.14 6.19 -2.53
N TYR A 44 -3.93 5.83 -2.94
CA TYR A 44 -3.64 5.18 -4.21
C TYR A 44 -2.89 3.84 -4.02
N GLY A 45 -2.60 3.46 -2.77
CA GLY A 45 -1.99 2.19 -2.46
C GLY A 45 -1.90 1.99 -0.95
N ILE A 46 -2.00 0.73 -0.53
CA ILE A 46 -1.77 0.32 0.85
C ILE A 46 -0.33 -0.17 0.95
N VAL A 47 0.46 0.47 1.81
CA VAL A 47 1.83 0.06 2.11
C VAL A 47 1.82 -1.15 3.05
N GLY A 48 0.85 -1.21 3.95
CA GLY A 48 0.60 -2.40 4.75
C GLY A 48 0.02 -2.06 6.11
N PHE A 49 0.02 -3.07 6.97
CA PHE A 49 -0.52 -3.04 8.32
C PHE A 49 0.58 -3.41 9.30
N LEU A 50 0.55 -2.78 10.46
CA LEU A 50 1.46 -3.14 11.55
C LEU A 50 0.80 -2.93 12.90
N LYS A 51 1.25 -3.70 13.87
CA LYS A 51 0.88 -3.58 15.28
C LYS A 51 2.16 -3.48 16.08
N PHE A 52 2.20 -2.51 16.98
CA PHE A 52 3.25 -2.37 17.97
C PHE A 52 2.79 -3.05 19.26
N LEU A 53 2.53 -2.28 20.32
CA LEU A 53 1.99 -2.77 21.59
C LEU A 53 0.47 -2.56 21.69
N GLY A 54 -0.05 -1.54 20.99
CA GLY A 54 -1.46 -1.16 21.02
C GLY A 54 -2.24 -1.58 19.77
N PRO A 55 -2.93 -0.63 19.10
CA PRO A 55 -3.81 -0.93 17.97
C PRO A 55 -3.02 -1.28 16.70
N TYR A 56 -3.75 -1.78 15.69
CA TYR A 56 -3.21 -1.84 14.34
C TYR A 56 -3.18 -0.45 13.71
N TYR A 57 -2.17 -0.23 12.87
CA TYR A 57 -2.05 0.92 12.01
C TYR A 57 -2.05 0.46 10.56
N MET A 58 -2.78 1.18 9.73
CA MET A 58 -2.78 1.05 8.28
C MET A 58 -1.94 2.19 7.71
N VAL A 59 -0.97 1.87 6.86
CA VAL A 59 -0.16 2.86 6.17
C VAL A 59 -0.62 2.95 4.72
N VAL A 60 -1.05 4.14 4.31
CA VAL A 60 -1.54 4.42 2.96
C VAL A 60 -0.75 5.52 2.30
N ILE A 61 -0.71 5.51 0.97
CA ILE A 61 0.08 6.47 0.19
C ILE A 61 -0.72 7.12 -0.93
N THR A 62 -0.28 8.30 -1.33
CA THR A 62 -0.59 8.90 -2.64
C THR A 62 0.59 8.73 -3.59
N ARG A 63 0.37 8.96 -4.89
CA ARG A 63 1.34 8.65 -5.94
C ARG A 63 1.68 9.84 -6.82
N ARG A 64 2.89 9.86 -7.36
CA ARG A 64 3.35 10.76 -8.43
C ARG A 64 4.02 9.94 -9.52
N LYS A 65 3.60 10.07 -10.78
CA LYS A 65 4.27 9.38 -11.90
C LYS A 65 5.66 9.98 -12.10
N VAL A 66 6.68 9.13 -12.23
CA VAL A 66 8.09 9.54 -12.42
C VAL A 66 8.69 9.03 -13.73
N GLY A 67 8.06 8.06 -14.38
CA GLY A 67 8.49 7.56 -15.67
C GLY A 67 7.74 6.30 -16.09
N THR A 68 8.31 5.58 -17.04
CA THR A 68 7.80 4.34 -17.58
C THR A 68 8.93 3.35 -17.90
N ILE A 69 8.76 2.08 -17.56
CA ILE A 69 9.64 0.99 -18.01
C ILE A 69 8.81 0.07 -18.91
N CYS A 70 9.23 -0.12 -20.16
CA CYS A 70 8.52 -0.99 -21.12
C CYS A 70 7.02 -0.70 -21.25
N GLY A 71 6.62 0.58 -21.23
CA GLY A 71 5.22 1.01 -21.28
C GLY A 71 4.48 0.98 -19.93
N HIS A 72 5.06 0.37 -18.89
CA HIS A 72 4.48 0.35 -17.55
C HIS A 72 4.88 1.58 -16.75
N GLU A 73 3.91 2.18 -16.08
CA GLU A 73 4.13 3.41 -15.31
C GLU A 73 4.86 3.13 -13.99
N ILE A 74 5.85 3.97 -13.70
CA ILE A 74 6.61 3.95 -12.45
C ILE A 74 6.20 5.18 -11.64
N TYR A 75 5.95 4.96 -10.36
CA TYR A 75 5.46 5.95 -9.42
C TYR A 75 6.43 6.12 -8.27
N SER A 76 6.61 7.36 -7.82
CA SER A 76 7.10 7.67 -6.49
C SER A 76 5.94 7.94 -5.55
N ILE A 77 6.20 7.88 -4.25
CA ILE A 77 5.22 8.22 -3.22
C ILE A 77 5.11 9.74 -3.10
N GLY A 78 3.88 10.27 -3.13
CA GLY A 78 3.62 11.70 -2.94
C GLY A 78 3.51 12.08 -1.47
N LYS A 79 2.62 11.40 -0.75
CA LYS A 79 2.40 11.55 0.70
C LYS A 79 2.14 10.16 1.29
N SER A 80 2.51 9.98 2.55
CA SER A 80 2.13 8.82 3.36
C SER A 80 1.29 9.26 4.56
N GLU A 81 0.30 8.47 4.93
CA GLU A 81 -0.52 8.65 6.13
C GLU A 81 -0.64 7.34 6.89
N MET A 82 -0.51 7.42 8.22
CA MET A 82 -0.70 6.30 9.12
C MET A 82 -2.05 6.46 9.84
N ILE A 83 -2.99 5.58 9.53
CA ILE A 83 -4.35 5.57 10.06
C ILE A 83 -4.43 4.52 11.16
N THR A 84 -4.85 4.92 12.37
CA THR A 84 -5.11 3.98 13.45
C THR A 84 -6.42 3.26 13.20
N ILE A 85 -6.38 1.93 13.24
CA ILE A 85 -7.58 1.09 13.16
C ILE A 85 -8.17 1.01 14.57
N PRO A 86 -9.39 1.54 14.80
CA PRO A 86 -10.02 1.46 16.10
C PRO A 86 -10.20 0.00 16.52
N SER A 87 -9.83 -0.32 17.76
CA SER A 87 -10.07 -1.63 18.35
C SER A 87 -10.74 -1.44 19.70
N VAL A 88 -11.86 -2.14 19.90
CA VAL A 88 -12.70 -2.05 21.10
C VAL A 88 -11.96 -2.53 22.36
N ILE A 89 -10.91 -3.34 22.17
CA ILE A 89 -10.18 -4.05 23.24
C ILE A 89 -8.91 -3.30 23.66
N VAL A 90 -8.46 -2.31 22.87
CA VAL A 90 -7.22 -1.61 23.17
C VAL A 90 -7.46 -0.58 24.27
N TRP A 91 -6.90 -0.87 25.44
CA TRP A 91 -6.89 0.04 26.58
C TRP A 91 -6.19 1.36 26.18
N PRO A 92 -6.80 2.53 26.43
CA PRO A 92 -6.20 3.83 26.09
C PRO A 92 -4.76 3.98 26.62
N ASN A 93 -4.51 3.41 27.79
CA ASN A 93 -3.21 3.42 28.48
C ASN A 93 -2.10 2.79 27.62
N VAL A 94 -2.41 1.77 26.83
CA VAL A 94 -1.46 1.08 25.95
C VAL A 94 -1.29 1.85 24.63
N ALA A 95 -2.39 2.29 24.02
CA ALA A 95 -2.39 3.04 22.75
C ALA A 95 -1.63 4.38 22.82
N TYR A 96 -1.57 4.99 24.00
CA TYR A 96 -0.84 6.25 24.24
C TYR A 96 0.40 6.07 25.11
N SER A 97 0.86 4.83 25.31
CA SER A 97 2.05 4.56 26.10
C SER A 97 3.29 5.23 25.50
N ARG A 98 4.29 5.50 26.35
CA ARG A 98 5.57 6.07 25.92
C ARG A 98 6.26 5.20 24.87
N ASP A 99 6.20 3.88 25.04
CA ASP A 99 6.86 2.93 24.16
C ASP A 99 6.13 2.81 22.82
N GLU A 100 4.79 2.81 22.81
CA GLU A 100 3.99 2.87 21.58
C GLU A 100 4.33 4.12 20.76
N ASN A 101 4.35 5.29 21.40
CA ASN A 101 4.71 6.55 20.73
C ASN A 101 6.16 6.55 20.23
N ARG A 102 7.08 5.90 20.95
CA ARG A 102 8.47 5.72 20.51
C ARG A 102 8.54 4.87 19.25
N TYR A 103 7.84 3.74 19.18
CA TYR A 103 7.83 2.88 17.99
C TYR A 103 7.21 3.58 16.78
N LYS A 104 6.12 4.33 16.98
CA LYS A 104 5.53 5.17 15.92
C LYS A 104 6.55 6.16 15.37
N ARG A 105 7.27 6.88 16.23
CA ARG A 105 8.30 7.83 15.80
C ARG A 105 9.44 7.16 15.05
N LEU A 106 9.88 5.98 15.48
CA LEU A 106 10.91 5.22 14.79
C LEU A 106 10.46 4.84 13.38
N LEU A 107 9.25 4.31 13.20
CA LEU A 107 8.73 4.00 11.88
C LEU A 107 8.55 5.27 11.02
N CYS A 108 8.01 6.35 11.60
CA CYS A 108 7.85 7.63 10.92
C CYS A 108 9.17 8.36 10.62
N SER A 109 10.31 7.90 11.16
CA SER A 109 11.63 8.44 10.77
C SER A 109 12.01 8.06 9.34
N VAL A 110 11.40 7.00 8.79
CA VAL A 110 11.53 6.65 7.38
C VAL A 110 10.57 7.51 6.57
N ASP A 111 11.14 8.43 5.80
CA ASP A 111 10.37 9.28 4.90
C ASP A 111 10.02 8.51 3.62
N LEU A 112 8.82 7.93 3.59
CA LEU A 112 8.34 7.19 2.43
C LEU A 112 8.21 8.05 1.17
N SER A 113 8.18 9.39 1.26
CA SER A 113 8.10 10.26 0.08
C SER A 113 9.43 10.39 -0.67
N LYS A 114 10.53 9.92 -0.08
CA LYS A 114 11.88 9.99 -0.65
C LYS A 114 12.35 8.61 -1.08
N ASP A 115 12.83 8.52 -2.31
CA ASP A 115 13.57 7.35 -2.81
C ASP A 115 12.81 6.02 -2.78
N PHE A 116 11.47 6.05 -2.63
CA PHE A 116 10.61 4.88 -2.76
C PHE A 116 9.82 4.92 -4.05
N PHE A 117 9.84 3.79 -4.75
CA PHE A 117 9.19 3.60 -6.03
C PHE A 117 8.31 2.36 -6.03
N PHE A 118 7.30 2.36 -6.90
CA PHE A 118 6.45 1.21 -7.16
C PHE A 118 5.82 1.28 -8.55
N SER A 119 5.24 0.18 -8.99
CA SER A 119 4.36 0.11 -10.17
C SER A 119 3.21 -0.84 -9.89
N TYR A 120 2.04 -0.56 -10.45
CA TYR A 120 0.88 -1.46 -10.35
C TYR A 120 0.97 -2.66 -11.29
N SER A 121 1.65 -2.46 -12.42
CA SER A 121 1.64 -3.40 -13.54
C SER A 121 3.00 -4.01 -13.84
N TYR A 122 4.04 -3.62 -13.10
CA TYR A 122 5.41 -4.08 -13.35
C TYR A 122 6.15 -4.38 -12.05
N ASN A 123 6.84 -5.52 -12.04
CA ASN A 123 7.60 -5.99 -10.89
C ASN A 123 8.97 -5.30 -10.82
N ILE A 124 9.00 -4.05 -10.34
CA ILE A 124 10.22 -3.23 -10.26
C ILE A 124 11.27 -3.77 -9.26
N MET A 125 10.86 -4.65 -8.34
CA MET A 125 11.75 -5.36 -7.42
C MET A 125 12.58 -6.46 -8.10
N ARG A 126 12.33 -6.73 -9.38
CA ARG A 126 13.06 -7.68 -10.22
C ARG A 126 13.85 -6.95 -11.29
N SER A 127 14.94 -7.57 -11.72
CA SER A 127 15.64 -7.13 -12.93
C SER A 127 14.78 -7.36 -14.18
N LEU A 128 15.04 -6.61 -15.24
CA LEU A 128 14.37 -6.77 -16.53
C LEU A 128 14.48 -8.22 -17.03
N GLN A 129 15.67 -8.82 -16.95
CA GLN A 129 15.90 -10.21 -17.35
C GLN A 129 14.93 -11.15 -16.61
N LYS A 130 14.84 -11.05 -15.27
CA LYS A 130 13.93 -11.91 -14.49
C LYS A 130 12.46 -11.71 -14.87
N ASN A 131 12.04 -10.48 -15.13
CA ASN A 131 10.67 -10.19 -15.55
C ASN A 131 10.33 -10.78 -16.93
N VAL A 132 11.32 -10.96 -17.80
CA VAL A 132 11.13 -11.58 -19.13
C VAL A 132 11.23 -13.11 -19.06
N THR A 133 12.14 -13.65 -18.25
CA THR A 133 12.43 -15.09 -18.24
C THR A 133 11.56 -15.90 -17.28
N GLU A 134 11.20 -15.34 -16.12
CA GLU A 134 10.46 -16.05 -15.08
C GLU A 134 8.95 -15.88 -15.23
N LYS A 135 8.20 -16.98 -15.20
CA LYS A 135 6.72 -16.98 -15.20
C LYS A 135 6.10 -16.98 -13.80
N ASN A 136 6.92 -16.81 -12.76
CA ASN A 136 6.45 -16.75 -11.38
C ASN A 136 5.49 -15.57 -11.21
N THR A 137 4.25 -15.88 -10.82
CA THR A 137 3.18 -14.91 -10.55
C THR A 137 2.68 -15.05 -9.12
N GLY A 138 1.86 -14.09 -8.66
CA GLY A 138 1.26 -14.15 -7.32
C GLY A 138 2.21 -13.71 -6.19
N GLN A 139 1.94 -14.19 -4.97
CA GLN A 139 2.56 -13.68 -3.74
C GLN A 139 4.07 -13.97 -3.64
N VAL A 140 4.52 -15.11 -4.16
CA VAL A 140 5.95 -15.52 -4.13
C VAL A 140 6.85 -14.48 -4.81
N VAL A 141 6.33 -13.73 -5.77
CA VAL A 141 7.07 -12.64 -6.46
C VAL A 141 7.52 -11.55 -5.50
N TYR A 142 6.79 -11.37 -4.39
CA TYR A 142 7.00 -10.30 -3.45
C TYR A 142 7.84 -10.71 -2.23
N GLU A 143 8.16 -12.00 -2.09
CA GLU A 143 9.01 -12.54 -1.03
C GLU A 143 10.50 -12.37 -1.38
N THR A 144 10.94 -11.13 -1.44
CA THR A 144 12.32 -10.78 -1.79
C THR A 144 12.83 -9.60 -0.97
N MET A 145 14.14 -9.58 -0.71
CA MET A 145 14.80 -8.50 0.03
C MET A 145 14.63 -7.10 -0.59
N PHE A 146 14.22 -7.03 -1.87
CA PHE A 146 13.99 -5.76 -2.57
C PHE A 146 12.59 -5.17 -2.33
N VAL A 147 11.65 -5.94 -1.76
CA VAL A 147 10.33 -5.43 -1.36
C VAL A 147 10.43 -4.94 0.08
N TRP A 148 10.65 -3.64 0.24
CA TRP A 148 10.89 -3.02 1.55
C TRP A 148 9.74 -3.24 2.53
N ASN A 149 8.49 -3.21 2.05
CA ASN A 149 7.28 -3.36 2.85
C ASN A 149 6.73 -4.80 2.90
N GLU A 150 7.54 -5.82 2.59
CA GLU A 150 7.09 -7.23 2.59
C GLU A 150 6.39 -7.58 3.92
N PHE A 151 7.07 -7.32 5.04
CA PHE A 151 6.54 -7.60 6.38
C PHE A 151 5.20 -6.91 6.65
N LEU A 152 5.07 -5.64 6.25
CA LEU A 152 3.86 -4.84 6.45
C LEU A 152 2.68 -5.39 5.66
N THR A 153 2.93 -5.99 4.50
CA THR A 153 1.89 -6.53 3.62
C THR A 153 1.53 -7.98 3.91
N ARG A 154 2.37 -8.71 4.67
CA ARG A 154 2.22 -10.14 4.90
C ARG A 154 0.86 -10.52 5.50
N ALA A 155 0.36 -9.77 6.48
CA ALA A 155 -0.92 -10.06 7.11
C ALA A 155 -2.09 -10.03 6.10
N ILE A 156 -2.26 -8.91 5.39
CA ILE A 156 -3.35 -8.76 4.40
C ILE A 156 -3.22 -9.75 3.25
N ARG A 157 -1.99 -9.99 2.74
CA ARG A 157 -1.75 -10.97 1.69
C ARG A 157 -2.13 -12.37 2.14
N ASN A 158 -1.76 -12.77 3.35
CA ASN A 158 -2.09 -14.09 3.86
C ASN A 158 -3.59 -14.29 4.09
N HIS A 159 -4.33 -13.24 4.43
CA HIS A 159 -5.78 -13.28 4.60
C HIS A 159 -6.51 -13.32 3.26
N LEU A 160 -6.21 -12.39 2.35
CA LEU A 160 -6.94 -12.24 1.08
C LEU A 160 -6.42 -13.16 -0.05
N LYS A 161 -5.25 -13.78 0.13
CA LYS A 161 -4.59 -14.64 -0.87
C LYS A 161 -4.33 -13.96 -2.23
N ASN A 162 -4.30 -12.63 -2.27
CA ASN A 162 -3.97 -11.84 -3.44
C ASN A 162 -2.99 -10.70 -3.09
N THR A 163 -2.71 -9.82 -4.06
CA THR A 163 -1.84 -8.64 -3.87
C THR A 163 -2.48 -7.34 -4.36
N SER A 164 -3.76 -7.36 -4.74
CA SER A 164 -4.47 -6.28 -5.43
C SER A 164 -4.53 -4.98 -4.63
N TRP A 165 -4.60 -5.09 -3.30
CA TRP A 165 -4.72 -3.96 -2.39
C TRP A 165 -3.38 -3.32 -2.02
N THR A 166 -2.29 -4.07 -2.11
CA THR A 166 -0.97 -3.65 -1.63
C THR A 166 -0.03 -3.30 -2.77
N VAL A 167 0.85 -2.32 -2.56
CA VAL A 167 1.94 -2.03 -3.51
C VAL A 167 3.26 -2.60 -3.02
N ALA A 168 4.13 -3.03 -3.93
CA ALA A 168 5.51 -3.39 -3.59
C ALA A 168 6.38 -2.14 -3.65
N LEU A 169 6.94 -1.74 -2.51
CA LEU A 169 7.85 -0.61 -2.44
C LEU A 169 9.30 -1.07 -2.60
N VAL A 170 10.00 -0.42 -3.52
CA VAL A 170 11.45 -0.56 -3.69
C VAL A 170 12.11 0.76 -3.28
N HIS A 171 13.05 0.68 -2.35
CA HIS A 171 13.89 1.82 -1.98
C HIS A 171 15.11 1.88 -2.91
N GLY A 172 15.42 3.05 -3.45
CA GLY A 172 16.57 3.23 -4.33
C GLY A 172 16.47 4.51 -5.15
N PHE A 173 16.79 4.41 -6.44
CA PHE A 173 16.83 5.56 -7.32
C PHE A 173 16.18 5.25 -8.66
N PHE A 174 15.40 6.20 -9.18
CA PHE A 174 14.81 6.12 -10.50
C PHE A 174 15.00 7.42 -11.26
N LYS A 175 15.48 7.32 -12.50
CA LYS A 175 15.59 8.46 -13.41
C LYS A 175 15.42 8.00 -14.84
N GLN A 176 14.68 8.78 -15.62
CA GLN A 176 14.45 8.53 -17.02
C GLN A 176 14.61 9.82 -17.82
N TYR A 177 15.25 9.71 -18.97
CA TYR A 177 15.46 10.81 -19.90
C TYR A 177 14.97 10.43 -21.29
N CYS A 178 14.38 11.40 -21.98
CA CYS A 178 14.11 11.29 -23.40
C CYS A 178 15.35 11.81 -24.14
N LEU A 179 15.91 11.00 -25.02
CA LEU A 179 17.06 11.33 -25.85
C LEU A 179 16.66 11.16 -27.32
N PHE A 180 17.15 12.04 -28.17
CA PHE A 180 16.99 11.94 -29.62
C PHE A 180 18.38 11.68 -30.22
N ILE A 181 18.49 10.65 -31.05
CA ILE A 181 19.70 10.35 -31.81
C ILE A 181 19.43 10.81 -33.23
N ILE A 182 20.24 11.74 -33.72
CA ILE A 182 20.19 12.23 -35.11
C ILE A 182 21.34 11.53 -35.83
N GLU A 183 21.03 10.74 -36.86
CA GLU A 183 22.04 10.20 -37.77
C GLU A 183 22.31 11.24 -38.87
N ASP A 184 23.50 11.82 -38.86
CA ASP A 184 23.97 12.62 -39.99
C ASP A 184 24.39 11.65 -41.11
N HIS A 185 23.57 11.57 -42.16
CA HIS A 185 23.97 10.93 -43.40
C HIS A 185 24.98 11.83 -44.13
N LYS A 186 26.25 11.39 -44.17
CA LYS A 186 27.26 11.90 -45.10
C LYS A 186 27.12 11.25 -46.47
#